data_AF-A0A399NT10-F1
#
_entry.id   AF-A0A399NT10-F1
#
_cell.length_a   1.000
_cell.length_b   1.000
_cell.length_c   1.000
_cell.angle_alpha   90.00
_cell.angle_beta   90.00
_cell.angle_gamma   90.00
#
_symmetry.space_group_name_H-M   'P 1'
#
loop_
_entity.id
_entity.type
_entity.pdbx_description
1 polymer ?
#
loop_
_entity_poly.entity_id
_entity_poly.type
_entity_poly.pdbx_seq_one_letter_code
_entity_poly.pdbx_strand_id
1 'polypeptide(L)'
;MSDLGVPDVAVFQGRAIDSPLHAVMNAGFILQGVLYLAAAVIGTRALRAGPRRAFLVLAAVHAAGITVVGLIHGSASSAASGIGWMHVVGAGMAIIAGNAASIVAGLGSGRIGVARAVRVASVALGVVGLIALALLEALGGSTIDGVWERG
;
A
#
# COMPACT_ATOMS: atom_id res chain seq x y z
N MET A 1 -8.40 -2.25 12.77
CA MET A 1 -9.17 -2.10 11.52
C MET A 1 -9.76 -0.69 11.51
N SER A 2 -9.49 0.10 10.46
CA SER A 2 -10.09 1.43 10.29
C SER A 2 -11.43 1.28 9.58
N ASP A 3 -12.48 1.92 10.11
CA ASP A 3 -13.83 1.88 9.54
C ASP A 3 -14.00 2.86 8.36
N LEU A 4 -13.00 3.71 8.12
CA LEU A 4 -13.09 4.84 7.18
C LEU A 4 -13.34 4.42 5.73
N GLY A 5 -12.89 3.23 5.32
CA GLY A 5 -13.07 2.70 3.96
C GLY A 5 -14.23 1.72 3.82
N VAL A 6 -14.98 1.46 4.89
CA VAL A 6 -16.05 0.46 4.90
C VAL A 6 -17.38 1.12 4.52
N PRO A 7 -18.04 0.69 3.42
CA PRO A 7 -19.34 1.25 3.02
C PRO A 7 -20.52 0.68 3.81
N ASP A 8 -20.30 -0.39 4.57
CA ASP A 8 -21.36 -1.11 5.29
C ASP A 8 -21.81 -0.30 6.52
N VAL A 9 -23.13 -0.21 6.73
CA VAL A 9 -23.71 0.22 8.01
C VAL A 9 -23.93 -1.03 8.87
N ALA A 10 -23.08 -1.23 9.86
CA ALA A 10 -23.06 -2.46 10.65
C ALA A 10 -22.56 -2.25 12.08
N VAL A 11 -22.75 -3.25 12.94
CA VAL A 11 -22.09 -3.32 14.25
C VAL A 11 -21.00 -4.38 14.19
N PHE A 12 -19.76 -4.00 14.46
CA PHE A 12 -18.61 -4.90 14.47
C PHE A 12 -17.87 -4.79 15.81
N GLN A 13 -17.75 -5.92 16.53
CA GLN A 13 -17.15 -5.99 17.87
C GLN A 13 -17.69 -4.92 18.85
N GLY A 14 -18.99 -4.63 18.79
CA GLY A 14 -19.64 -3.65 19.67
C GLY A 14 -19.48 -2.19 19.27
N ARG A 15 -18.79 -1.88 18.15
CA ARG A 15 -18.73 -0.53 17.57
C ARG A 15 -19.64 -0.41 16.35
N ALA A 16 -20.32 0.73 16.22
CA ALA A 16 -21.04 1.08 15.00
C ALA A 16 -20.05 1.48 13.90
N ILE A 17 -20.19 0.86 12.74
CA ILE A 17 -19.52 1.21 11.50
C ILE A 17 -20.56 1.94 10.65
N ASP A 18 -20.34 3.24 10.43
CA ASP A 18 -21.11 4.07 9.51
C ASP A 18 -20.21 5.25 9.09
N SER A 19 -19.37 5.03 8.07
CA SER A 19 -18.45 6.06 7.61
C SER A 19 -19.00 6.80 6.39
N PRO A 20 -19.31 8.10 6.48
CA PRO A 20 -19.73 8.89 5.31
C PRO A 20 -18.57 9.14 4.33
N LEU A 21 -17.33 8.85 4.71
CA LEU A 21 -16.12 9.13 3.93
C LEU A 21 -15.56 7.91 3.20
N HIS A 22 -16.25 6.76 3.24
CA HIS A 22 -15.81 5.54 2.55
C HIS A 22 -15.57 5.77 1.05
N ALA A 23 -16.47 6.49 0.39
CA ALA A 23 -16.34 6.79 -1.03
C ALA A 23 -15.08 7.63 -1.32
N VAL A 24 -14.76 8.59 -0.45
CA VAL A 24 -13.57 9.44 -0.57
C VAL A 24 -12.30 8.63 -0.37
N MET A 25 -12.26 7.77 0.65
CA MET A 25 -11.09 6.94 0.93
C MET A 25 -10.82 5.95 -0.21
N ASN A 26 -11.86 5.27 -0.68
CA ASN A 26 -11.74 4.23 -1.71
C ASN A 26 -11.41 4.84 -3.09
N ALA A 27 -12.02 5.97 -3.44
CA ALA A 27 -11.63 6.73 -4.62
C ALA A 27 -10.18 7.25 -4.50
N GLY A 28 -9.77 7.65 -3.30
CA GLY A 28 -8.39 8.05 -2.99
C GLY A 28 -7.39 6.94 -3.27
N PHE A 29 -7.68 5.69 -2.87
CA PHE A 29 -6.82 4.54 -3.17
C PHE A 29 -6.63 4.31 -4.68
N ILE A 30 -7.73 4.33 -5.43
CA ILE A 30 -7.69 4.14 -6.89
C ILE A 30 -6.90 5.28 -7.55
N LEU A 31 -7.22 6.54 -7.21
CA LEU A 31 -6.56 7.71 -7.76
C LEU A 31 -5.06 7.71 -7.43
N GLN A 32 -4.69 7.36 -6.20
CA GLN A 32 -3.30 7.25 -5.79
C GLN A 32 -2.54 6.20 -6.61
N GLY A 33 -3.14 5.04 -6.85
CA GLY A 33 -2.54 4.01 -7.71
C GLY A 33 -2.27 4.50 -9.14
N VAL A 34 -3.26 5.18 -9.74
CA VAL A 34 -3.15 5.77 -11.08
C VAL A 34 -2.05 6.83 -11.12
N LEU A 35 -2.06 7.77 -10.18
CA LEU A 35 -1.08 8.85 -10.11
C LEU A 35 0.34 8.33 -9.84
N TYR A 36 0.47 7.31 -8.99
CA TYR A 36 1.76 6.67 -8.71
C TYR A 36 2.34 6.03 -9.98
N LEU A 37 1.53 5.26 -10.72
CA LEU A 37 1.96 4.65 -11.98
C LEU A 37 2.32 5.71 -13.03
N ALA A 38 1.51 6.75 -13.15
CA ALA A 38 1.79 7.87 -14.07
C ALA A 38 3.12 8.55 -13.71
N ALA A 39 3.34 8.86 -12.44
CA ALA A 39 4.59 9.44 -11.94
C ALA A 39 5.79 8.53 -12.21
N ALA A 40 5.65 7.21 -12.00
CA ALA A 40 6.70 6.24 -12.28
C ALA A 40 7.05 6.19 -13.78
N VAL A 41 6.03 6.19 -14.64
CA VAL A 41 6.20 6.20 -16.10
C VAL A 41 6.86 7.49 -16.58
N ILE A 42 6.43 8.65 -16.09
CA ILE A 42 7.01 9.96 -16.44
C ILE A 42 8.45 10.05 -15.91
N GLY A 43 8.67 9.75 -14.63
CA GLY A 43 9.98 9.84 -13.99
C GLY A 43 11.02 8.94 -14.65
N THR A 44 10.67 7.68 -14.96
CA THR A 44 11.60 6.79 -15.66
C THR A 44 11.89 7.19 -17.11
N ARG A 45 10.97 7.88 -17.79
CA ARG A 45 11.22 8.45 -19.12
C ARG A 45 12.13 9.68 -19.05
N ALA A 46 11.90 10.55 -18.07
CA ALA A 46 12.68 11.78 -17.89
C ALA A 46 14.13 11.51 -17.47
N LEU A 47 14.35 10.56 -16.55
CA LEU A 47 15.68 10.33 -15.94
C LEU A 47 16.61 9.46 -16.79
N ARG A 48 16.09 8.75 -17.80
CA ARG A 48 16.81 7.96 -18.83
C ARG A 48 17.92 7.02 -18.33
N ALA A 49 17.97 6.68 -17.04
CA ALA A 49 18.92 5.72 -16.45
C ALA A 49 18.37 5.11 -15.14
N GLY A 50 18.88 3.93 -14.77
CA GLY A 50 18.45 3.15 -13.60
C GLY A 50 17.68 1.85 -13.94
N PRO A 51 17.21 1.09 -12.95
CA PRO A 51 16.50 -0.19 -13.10
C PRO A 51 15.04 0.01 -13.60
N ARG A 52 14.90 0.66 -14.75
CA ARG A 52 13.63 1.14 -15.32
C ARG A 52 12.57 0.06 -15.42
N ARG A 53 12.93 -1.14 -15.89
CA ARG A 53 11.97 -2.24 -16.05
C ARG A 53 11.46 -2.74 -14.70
N ALA A 54 12.36 -3.03 -13.76
CA ALA A 54 12.00 -3.52 -12.44
C ALA A 54 11.13 -2.50 -11.69
N PHE A 55 11.53 -1.21 -11.69
CA PHE A 55 10.75 -0.16 -11.05
C PHE A 55 9.35 0.00 -11.65
N LEU A 56 9.23 -0.02 -12.99
CA LEU A 56 7.92 0.08 -13.65
C LEU A 56 7.01 -1.12 -13.39
N VAL A 57 7.57 -2.34 -13.37
CA VAL A 57 6.81 -3.54 -13.02
C VAL A 57 6.29 -3.45 -11.59
N LEU A 58 7.15 -3.07 -10.64
CA LEU A 58 6.75 -2.91 -9.24
C LEU A 58 5.71 -1.80 -9.07
N ALA A 59 5.86 -0.67 -9.77
CA ALA A 59 4.88 0.40 -9.77
C ALA A 59 3.52 -0.05 -10.33
N ALA A 60 3.51 -0.87 -11.38
CA ALA A 60 2.28 -1.43 -11.95
C ALA A 60 1.60 -2.42 -10.99
N VAL A 61 2.38 -3.30 -10.35
CA VAL A 61 1.86 -4.24 -9.34
C VAL A 61 1.29 -3.49 -8.13
N HIS A 62 1.98 -2.43 -7.67
CA HIS A 62 1.49 -1.58 -6.60
C HIS A 62 0.16 -0.89 -6.97
N ALA A 63 0.10 -0.27 -8.16
CA ALA A 63 -1.08 0.41 -8.65
C ALA A 63 -2.28 -0.55 -8.81
N ALA A 64 -2.04 -1.76 -9.31
CA ALA A 64 -3.07 -2.79 -9.39
C ALA A 64 -3.56 -3.21 -7.99
N GLY A 65 -2.63 -3.48 -7.07
CA GLY A 65 -2.96 -3.89 -5.69
C GLY A 65 -3.80 -2.85 -4.95
N ILE A 66 -3.39 -1.57 -4.99
CA ILE A 66 -4.12 -0.51 -4.30
C ILE A 66 -5.48 -0.22 -4.95
N THR A 67 -5.60 -0.41 -6.27
CA THR A 67 -6.90 -0.33 -6.97
C THR A 67 -7.83 -1.44 -6.51
N VAL A 68 -7.33 -2.67 -6.36
CA VAL A 68 -8.13 -3.79 -5.80
C VAL A 68 -8.59 -3.46 -4.39
N VAL A 69 -7.75 -2.87 -3.54
CA VAL A 69 -8.12 -2.43 -2.18
C VAL A 69 -9.24 -1.40 -2.19
N GLY A 70 -9.20 -0.45 -3.13
CA GLY A 70 -10.25 0.56 -3.29
C GLY A 70 -11.57 0.01 -3.85
N LEU A 71 -11.54 -1.06 -4.64
CA LEU A 71 -12.74 -1.70 -5.21
C LEU A 71 -13.35 -2.78 -4.31
N ILE A 72 -12.50 -3.54 -3.63
CA ILE A 72 -12.85 -4.64 -2.74
C ILE A 72 -12.44 -4.23 -1.33
N HIS A 73 -13.41 -3.76 -0.55
CA HIS A 73 -13.17 -3.20 0.77
C HIS A 73 -12.88 -4.30 1.79
N GLY A 74 -12.07 -3.99 2.81
CA GLY A 74 -11.80 -4.87 3.95
C GLY A 74 -12.98 -4.91 4.92
N SER A 75 -14.16 -5.31 4.45
CA SER A 75 -15.40 -5.29 5.21
C SER A 75 -16.02 -6.67 5.42
N ALA A 76 -16.95 -6.76 6.37
CA ALA A 76 -17.70 -7.98 6.65
C ALA A 76 -18.53 -8.43 5.44
N SER A 77 -19.09 -7.49 4.67
CA SER A 77 -19.84 -7.78 3.44
C SER A 77 -18.97 -8.45 2.37
N SER A 78 -17.76 -7.93 2.13
CA SER A 78 -16.80 -8.55 1.20
C SER A 78 -16.41 -9.97 1.64
N ALA A 79 -16.24 -10.18 2.95
CA ALA A 79 -15.94 -11.50 3.51
C ALA A 79 -17.12 -12.47 3.32
N ALA A 80 -18.35 -12.05 3.64
CA ALA A 80 -19.56 -12.85 3.46
C ALA A 80 -19.83 -13.20 1.99
N SER A 81 -19.47 -12.30 1.07
CA SER A 81 -19.60 -12.50 -0.38
C SER A 81 -18.50 -13.38 -0.98
N GLY A 82 -17.55 -13.87 -0.18
CA GLY A 82 -16.47 -14.76 -0.62
C GLY A 82 -15.33 -14.07 -1.40
N ILE A 83 -15.36 -12.74 -1.51
CA ILE A 83 -14.36 -11.94 -2.26
C ILE A 83 -13.35 -11.23 -1.34
N GLY A 84 -13.52 -11.28 -0.02
CA GLY A 84 -12.66 -10.58 0.94
C GLY A 84 -11.18 -10.95 0.85
N TRP A 85 -10.83 -12.16 0.39
CA TRP A 85 -9.43 -12.56 0.14
C TRP A 85 -8.76 -11.70 -0.93
N MET A 86 -9.53 -11.17 -1.90
CA MET A 86 -8.99 -10.29 -2.94
C MET A 86 -8.48 -8.97 -2.36
N HIS A 87 -9.13 -8.45 -1.32
CA HIS A 87 -8.64 -7.27 -0.58
C HIS A 87 -7.27 -7.56 0.05
N VAL A 88 -7.12 -8.71 0.71
CA VAL A 88 -5.87 -9.13 1.37
C VAL A 88 -4.75 -9.28 0.34
N VAL A 89 -5.02 -9.95 -0.78
CA VAL A 89 -4.06 -10.09 -1.88
C VAL A 89 -3.69 -8.73 -2.49
N GLY A 90 -4.68 -7.87 -2.74
CA GLY A 90 -4.47 -6.51 -3.25
C GLY A 90 -3.61 -5.67 -2.30
N ALA A 91 -3.87 -5.73 -1.00
CA ALA A 91 -3.10 -5.05 0.03
C ALA A 91 -1.65 -5.57 0.06
N GLY A 92 -1.45 -6.90 0.03
CA GLY A 92 -0.12 -7.50 -0.04
C GLY A 92 0.66 -7.07 -1.29
N MET A 93 0.03 -7.10 -2.46
CA MET A 93 0.62 -6.59 -3.71
C MET A 93 1.04 -5.13 -3.58
N ALA A 94 0.16 -4.26 -3.06
CA ALA A 94 0.43 -2.85 -2.89
C ALA A 94 1.61 -2.61 -1.94
N ILE A 95 1.62 -3.24 -0.77
CA ILE A 95 2.64 -3.02 0.26
C ILE A 95 3.99 -3.56 -0.22
N ILE A 96 4.05 -4.81 -0.69
CA ILE A 96 5.31 -5.44 -1.11
C ILE A 96 5.91 -4.69 -2.30
N ALA A 97 5.10 -4.46 -3.34
CA ALA A 97 5.61 -3.84 -4.55
C ALA A 97 5.96 -2.36 -4.37
N GLY A 98 5.18 -1.61 -3.57
CA GLY A 98 5.48 -0.20 -3.27
C GLY A 98 6.79 -0.02 -2.50
N ASN A 99 7.03 -0.86 -1.48
CA ASN A 99 8.29 -0.83 -0.72
C ASN A 99 9.49 -1.30 -1.55
N ALA A 100 9.32 -2.37 -2.34
CA ALA A 100 10.35 -2.84 -3.26
C ALA A 100 10.67 -1.77 -4.33
N ALA A 101 9.68 -1.05 -4.85
CA ALA A 101 9.88 0.03 -5.79
C ALA A 101 10.73 1.16 -5.19
N SER A 102 10.49 1.51 -3.92
CA SER A 102 11.29 2.50 -3.17
C SER A 102 12.76 2.07 -3.05
N ILE A 103 13.01 0.79 -2.69
CA ILE A 103 14.38 0.24 -2.60
C ILE A 103 15.07 0.28 -3.98
N VAL A 104 14.40 -0.21 -5.02
CA VAL A 104 14.92 -0.24 -6.39
C VAL A 104 15.24 1.18 -6.89
N ALA A 105 14.39 2.15 -6.60
CA ALA A 105 14.63 3.56 -6.94
C ALA A 105 15.84 4.14 -6.20
N GLY A 106 15.98 3.90 -4.89
CA GLY A 106 17.11 4.41 -4.11
C GLY A 106 18.47 3.82 -4.53
N LEU A 107 18.51 2.50 -4.75
CA LEU A 107 19.71 1.81 -5.23
C LEU A 107 20.10 2.25 -6.64
N GLY A 108 19.11 2.36 -7.53
CA GLY A 108 19.30 2.64 -8.96
C GLY A 108 19.60 4.09 -9.35
N SER A 109 19.34 5.04 -8.46
CA SER A 109 19.39 6.49 -8.77
C SER A 109 20.75 7.16 -8.54
N GLY A 110 21.78 6.39 -8.13
CA GLY A 110 23.12 6.95 -7.89
C GLY A 110 23.79 7.52 -9.16
N ARG A 111 23.50 6.95 -10.33
CA ARG A 111 24.09 7.36 -11.62
C ARG A 111 23.44 8.58 -12.25
N ILE A 112 22.32 9.07 -11.68
CA ILE A 112 21.52 10.19 -12.19
C ILE A 112 21.55 11.42 -11.26
N GLY A 113 22.55 11.50 -10.38
CA GLY A 113 22.79 12.70 -9.56
C GLY A 113 21.80 12.92 -8.40
N VAL A 114 20.96 11.94 -8.07
CA VAL A 114 20.05 12.05 -6.91
C VAL A 114 20.85 12.12 -5.62
N ALA A 115 20.50 13.08 -4.76
CA ALA A 115 21.17 13.32 -3.49
C ALA A 115 21.24 12.03 -2.64
N ARG A 116 22.41 11.78 -2.04
CA ARG A 116 22.65 10.57 -1.21
C ARG A 116 21.60 10.40 -0.11
N ALA A 117 21.16 11.49 0.51
CA ALA A 117 20.14 11.45 1.56
C ALA A 117 18.81 10.86 1.05
N VAL A 118 18.33 11.31 -0.11
CA VAL A 118 17.09 10.79 -0.73
C VAL A 118 17.23 9.30 -1.04
N ARG A 119 18.37 8.89 -1.60
CA ARG A 119 18.64 7.50 -1.93
C ARG A 119 18.61 6.59 -0.71
N VAL A 120 19.30 7.00 0.35
CA VAL A 120 19.35 6.27 1.63
C VAL A 120 17.97 6.23 2.26
N ALA A 121 17.24 7.34 2.26
CA ALA A 121 15.89 7.40 2.79
C ALA A 121 14.93 6.45 2.04
N SER A 122 14.97 6.41 0.71
CA SER A 122 14.15 5.49 -0.09
C SER A 122 14.41 4.02 0.23
N VAL A 123 15.68 3.64 0.39
CA VAL A 123 16.05 2.27 0.76
C VAL A 123 15.61 1.97 2.20
N ALA A 124 15.93 2.85 3.14
CA ALA A 124 15.60 2.66 4.55
C ALA A 124 14.08 2.54 4.76
N LEU A 125 13.29 3.45 4.19
CA LEU A 125 11.82 3.41 4.31
C LEU A 125 11.23 2.15 3.68
N GLY A 126 11.72 1.73 2.51
CA GLY A 126 11.26 0.50 1.88
C GLY A 126 11.59 -0.75 2.71
N VAL A 127 12.79 -0.82 3.30
CA VAL A 127 13.17 -1.93 4.19
C VAL A 127 12.32 -1.93 5.46
N VAL A 128 12.13 -0.77 6.08
CA VAL A 128 11.27 -0.62 7.27
C VAL A 128 9.84 -1.06 6.96
N GLY A 129 9.29 -0.69 5.80
CA GLY A 129 7.94 -1.10 5.40
C GLY A 129 7.79 -2.61 5.20
N LEU A 130 8.81 -3.29 4.64
CA LEU A 130 8.80 -4.75 4.52
C LEU A 130 8.95 -5.46 5.87
N ILE A 131 9.79 -4.92 6.76
CA ILE A 131 9.90 -5.43 8.13
C ILE A 131 8.57 -5.25 8.86
N ALA A 132 7.93 -4.09 8.74
CA ALA A 132 6.64 -3.83 9.34
C ALA A 132 5.56 -4.81 8.83
N LEU A 133 5.56 -5.13 7.54
CA LEU A 133 4.68 -6.17 6.99
C LEU A 133 4.97 -7.55 7.60
N ALA A 134 6.24 -7.96 7.64
CA ALA A 134 6.61 -9.25 8.22
C ALA A 134 6.22 -9.36 9.71
N LEU A 135 6.38 -8.28 10.46
CA LEU A 135 5.93 -8.19 11.85
C LEU A 135 4.40 -8.26 11.95
N LEU A 136 3.67 -7.57 11.08
CA LEU A 136 2.22 -7.64 11.03
C LEU A 136 1.73 -9.07 10.74
N GLU A 137 2.35 -9.79 9.81
CA GLU A 137 1.99 -11.18 9.52
C GLU A 137 2.35 -12.13 10.66
N ALA A 138 3.48 -11.89 11.35
CA ALA A 138 3.95 -12.74 12.44
C ALA A 138 3.20 -12.50 13.76
N LEU A 139 2.76 -11.26 14.02
CA LEU A 139 2.18 -10.83 15.29
C LEU A 139 0.69 -10.49 15.19
N GLY A 140 0.14 -10.44 13.98
CA GLY A 140 -1.26 -10.12 13.71
C GLY A 140 -2.23 -11.00 14.49
N GLY A 141 -3.11 -10.39 15.28
CA GLY A 141 -4.06 -11.07 16.16
C GLY A 141 -3.50 -11.50 17.51
N SER A 142 -2.24 -11.20 17.83
CA SER A 142 -1.66 -11.44 19.17
C SER A 142 -2.09 -10.39 20.20
N THR A 143 -1.82 -10.63 21.48
CA THR A 143 -2.08 -9.63 22.55
C THR A 143 -1.23 -8.36 22.43
N ILE A 144 -0.16 -8.41 21.61
CA ILE A 144 0.75 -7.28 21.35
C ILE A 144 0.15 -6.32 20.32
N ASP A 145 -0.78 -6.79 19.47
CA ASP A 145 -1.43 -5.95 18.45
C ASP A 145 -2.21 -4.79 19.08
N GLY A 146 -1.75 -3.57 18.81
CA GLY A 146 -2.38 -2.34 19.30
C GLY A 146 -1.94 -1.89 20.70
N VAL A 147 -0.93 -2.50 21.34
CA VAL A 147 -0.37 -1.99 22.62
C VAL A 147 0.01 -0.51 22.54
N TRP A 148 0.54 -0.08 21.40
CA TRP A 148 0.91 1.31 21.15
C TRP A 148 -0.26 2.26 20.91
N GLU A 149 -1.43 1.73 20.54
CA GLU A 149 -2.66 2.49 20.26
C GLU A 149 -3.51 2.67 21.53
N ARG A 150 -3.16 1.96 22.60
CA ARG A 150 -3.83 1.94 23.91
C ARG A 150 -3.17 2.85 24.95
N GLY A 151 -2.07 3.52 24.60
CA GLY A 151 -1.29 4.41 25.46
C GLY A 151 -1.68 5.87 25.33
#